data_AF-A0A374WFB2-F1
#
_entry.id   AF-A0A374WFB2-F1
#
_cell.length_a   1.000
_cell.length_b   1.000
_cell.length_c   1.000
_cell.angle_alpha   90.00
_cell.angle_beta   90.00
_cell.angle_gamma   90.00
#
_symmetry.space_group_name_H-M   'P 1'
#
loop_
_entity.id
_entity.type
_entity.pdbx_description
1 polymer ?
#
loop_
_entity_poly.entity_id
_entity_poly.type
_entity_poly.pdbx_seq_one_letter_code
_entity_poly.pdbx_strand_id
1 'polypeptide(L)' 'THLKLVSDCFYKNGYINRSLLKKVFQDMLSEKQIRGLISKMENAGIIQKDGAGKYTRCVKAPDFPSIV' A
#
# COMPACT_ATOMS: atom_id res chain seq x y z
N THR A 1 -0.88 -2.96 -13.32
CA THR A 1 -1.04 -3.97 -12.24
C THR A 1 -1.29 -3.25 -10.92
N HIS A 2 -1.86 -3.91 -9.90
CA HIS A 2 -2.12 -3.28 -8.60
C HIS A 2 -0.85 -2.70 -7.95
N LEU A 3 0.30 -3.38 -8.09
CA LEU A 3 1.56 -2.89 -7.54
C LEU A 3 2.08 -1.62 -8.23
N LYS A 4 1.77 -1.40 -9.52
CA LYS A 4 2.11 -0.13 -10.21
C LYS A 4 1.35 1.05 -9.58
N LEU A 5 0.05 0.89 -9.34
CA LEU A 5 -0.77 1.91 -8.67
C LEU A 5 -0.28 2.18 -7.23
N VAL A 6 0.16 1.14 -6.51
CA VAL A 6 0.78 1.29 -5.19
C VAL A 6 2.12 2.03 -5.29
N SER A 7 2.95 1.71 -6.29
CA SER A 7 4.22 2.40 -6.57
C SER A 7 3.99 3.90 -6.82
N ASP A 8 3.00 4.25 -7.63
CA ASP A 8 2.63 5.65 -7.90
C ASP A 8 2.20 6.38 -6.62
N CYS A 9 1.53 5.68 -5.69
CA CYS A 9 1.15 6.26 -4.40
C CYS A 9 2.39 6.58 -3.56
N PHE A 10 3.38 5.68 -3.51
CA PHE A 10 4.65 5.94 -2.84
C PHE A 10 5.41 7.10 -3.47
N TYR A 11 5.46 7.17 -4.80
CA TYR A 11 6.11 8.27 -5.51
C TYR A 11 5.46 9.62 -5.18
N LYS A 12 4.12 9.69 -5.13
CA LYS A 12 3.38 10.93 -4.88
C LYS A 12 3.31 11.35 -3.42
N ASN A 13 3.25 10.41 -2.48
CA ASN A 13 2.93 10.69 -1.07
C ASN A 13 4.04 10.29 -0.09
N GLY A 14 5.03 9.51 -0.52
CA GLY A 14 6.05 8.89 0.35
C GLY A 14 5.56 7.70 1.19
N TYR A 15 4.24 7.49 1.29
CA TYR A 15 3.63 6.38 2.02
C TYR A 15 2.28 5.97 1.41
N ILE A 16 1.77 4.83 1.86
CA ILE A 16 0.38 4.41 1.62
C ILE A 16 -0.36 4.21 2.94
N ASN A 17 -1.68 4.35 2.92
CA ASN A 17 -2.54 3.93 4.02
C ASN A 17 -3.88 3.41 3.46
N ARG A 18 -4.69 2.77 4.31
CA ARG A 18 -5.96 2.17 3.87
C ARG A 18 -6.89 3.19 3.20
N SER A 19 -6.96 4.42 3.71
CA SER A 19 -7.83 5.47 3.16
C SER A 19 -7.39 5.91 1.77
N LEU A 20 -6.08 6.05 1.54
CA LEU A 20 -5.52 6.35 0.23
C LEU A 20 -5.79 5.22 -0.76
N LEU A 21 -5.49 3.98 -0.38
CA LEU A 21 -5.73 2.82 -1.24
C LEU A 21 -7.21 2.63 -1.56
N LYS A 22 -8.12 2.95 -0.61
CA LYS A 22 -9.56 2.92 -0.86
C LYS A 22 -9.99 3.88 -1.97
N LYS A 23 -9.39 5.07 -2.05
CA LYS A 23 -9.66 6.02 -3.14
C LYS A 23 -9.08 5.53 -4.46
N VAL A 24 -7.86 5.03 -4.46
CA VAL A 24 -7.15 4.58 -5.66
C VAL A 24 -7.79 3.34 -6.29
N PHE A 25 -8.30 2.42 -5.46
CA PHE A 25 -8.92 1.17 -5.90
C PHE A 25 -10.44 1.16 -5.76
N GLN A 26 -11.10 2.32 -5.66
CA GLN A 26 -12.53 2.42 -5.34
C GLN A 26 -13.42 1.54 -6.22
N ASP A 27 -13.11 1.47 -7.53
CA ASP A 27 -13.88 0.72 -8.52
C ASP A 27 -13.28 -0.65 -8.87
N MET A 28 -12.19 -1.05 -8.18
CA MET A 28 -11.42 -2.26 -8.48
C MET A 28 -11.40 -3.26 -7.33
N LEU A 29 -11.27 -2.78 -6.09
CA LEU A 29 -11.10 -3.62 -4.91
C LEU A 29 -12.07 -3.22 -3.80
N SER A 30 -12.71 -4.23 -3.23
CA SER A 30 -13.42 -4.08 -1.96
C SER A 30 -12.46 -3.73 -0.82
N GLU A 31 -12.99 -3.18 0.28
CA GLU A 31 -12.19 -2.90 1.47
C GLU A 31 -11.49 -4.14 2.05
N LYS A 32 -12.13 -5.32 1.93
CA LYS A 32 -11.56 -6.61 2.36
C LYS A 32 -10.34 -6.96 1.50
N GLN A 33 -10.43 -6.77 0.19
CA GLN A 33 -9.31 -6.99 -0.72
C GLN A 33 -8.17 -5.99 -0.51
N ILE A 34 -8.47 -4.73 -0.21
CA ILE A 34 -7.45 -3.73 0.14
C ILE A 34 -6.69 -4.13 1.41
N ARG A 35 -7.41 -4.57 2.45
CA ARG A 35 -6.76 -5.12 3.65
C ARG A 35 -5.88 -6.31 3.34
N GLY A 36 -6.40 -7.26 2.56
CA GLY A 36 -5.64 -8.44 2.12
C GLY A 36 -4.40 -8.07 1.29
N LEU A 37 -4.48 -7.04 0.44
CA LEU A 37 -3.35 -6.54 -0.34
C LEU A 37 -2.27 -5.98 0.58
N ILE A 38 -2.61 -5.12 1.54
CA ILE A 38 -1.67 -4.58 2.53
C ILE A 38 -1.01 -5.72 3.30
N SER A 39 -1.79 -6.66 3.85
CA SER A 39 -1.24 -7.80 4.61
C SER A 39 -0.33 -8.68 3.76
N LYS A 40 -0.64 -8.90 2.47
CA LYS A 40 0.24 -9.65 1.57
C LYS A 40 1.56 -8.93 1.32
N MET A 41 1.52 -7.61 1.10
CA MET A 41 2.73 -6.81 0.90
C MET A 41 3.60 -6.75 2.17
N GLU A 42 2.95 -6.66 3.34
CA GLU A 42 3.63 -6.69 4.63
C GLU A 42 4.27 -8.06 4.90
N ASN A 43 3.54 -9.16 4.69
CA ASN A 43 4.05 -10.52 4.85
C ASN A 43 5.17 -10.85 3.85
N ALA A 44 5.14 -10.25 2.65
CA ALA A 44 6.20 -10.36 1.67
C ALA A 44 7.42 -9.48 1.99
N GLY A 45 7.38 -8.69 3.07
CA GLY A 45 8.48 -7.82 3.49
C GLY A 45 8.70 -6.58 2.62
N ILE A 46 7.82 -6.31 1.64
CA ILE A 46 7.99 -5.19 0.70
C ILE A 46 7.42 -3.86 1.21
N ILE A 47 6.63 -3.88 2.27
CA ILE A 47 6.21 -2.68 3.01
C ILE A 47 6.38 -2.89 4.50
N GLN A 48 6.51 -1.80 5.24
CA GLN A 48 6.54 -1.80 6.71
C GLN A 48 5.49 -0.84 7.25
N LYS A 49 4.83 -1.21 8.34
CA LYS A 49 3.91 -0.30 9.04
C LYS A 49 4.70 0.70 9.87
N ASP A 50 4.32 1.96 9.75
CA ASP A 50 4.83 3.08 10.51
C ASP A 50 3.65 3.79 11.20
N GLY A 51 3.74 3.95 12.52
CA GLY A 51 2.69 4.56 13.35
C GLY A 51 1.54 3.61 13.77
N ALA A 52 0.70 4.11 14.67
CA ALA A 52 -0.37 3.33 15.33
C ALA A 52 -1.79 3.87 15.04
N GLY A 53 -2.76 2.95 14.98
CA GLY A 53 -4.18 3.28 14.88
C GLY A 53 -4.56 4.02 13.59
N LYS A 54 -5.28 5.13 13.72
CA LYS A 54 -5.75 5.92 12.55
C LYS A 54 -4.62 6.55 11.73
N TYR A 55 -3.42 6.63 12.30
CA TYR A 55 -2.24 7.21 11.65
C TYR A 55 -1.28 6.16 11.13
N THR A 56 -1.65 4.88 11.13
CA THR A 56 -0.81 3.84 10.53
C THR A 56 -0.64 4.11 9.04
N ARG A 57 0.60 4.43 8.69
CA ARG A 57 1.12 4.51 7.33
C ARG A 57 1.86 3.21 7.04
N CYS A 58 1.99 2.88 5.77
CA CYS A 58 2.91 1.86 5.31
C CYS A 58 3.94 2.55 4.44
N VAL A 59 5.21 2.28 4.69
CA VAL A 59 6.36 2.79 3.92
C VAL A 59 6.94 1.68 3.06
N LYS A 60 7.63 2.09 1.99
CA LYS A 60 8.30 1.18 1.07
C LYS A 60 9.49 0.52 1.79
N ALA A 61 9.58 -0.81 1.77
CA ALA A 61 10.77 -1.51 2.22
C ALA A 61 11.84 -1.52 1.11
N PRO A 62 13.12 -1.77 1.44
CA PRO A 62 14.19 -1.88 0.44
C PRO A 62 13.87 -2.88 -0.68
N ASP A 63 13.19 -3.98 -0.33
CA ASP A 63 12.88 -5.08 -1.25
C ASP A 63 11.63 -4.85 -2.12
N PHE A 64 11.03 -3.66 -2.06
CA PHE A 64 9.88 -3.38 -2.89
C PHE A 64 10.27 -3.38 -4.38
N PRO A 65 9.54 -4.11 -5.24
CA PRO A 65 9.92 -4.31 -6.62
C PRO A 65 10.09 -2.99 -7.38
N SER A 66 11.15 -2.92 -8.18
CA SER A 66 11.36 -1.83 -9.15
C SER A 66 10.35 -1.98 -10.28
N ILE A 67 9.19 -1.36 -10.10
CA ILE A 67 8.13 -1.33 -11.11
C ILE A 67 8.25 -0.03 -11.89
N VAL A 68 8.67 -0.14 -13.14
CA VAL A 68 8.76 0.94 -14.13
C VAL A 68 7.39 1.19 -14.77
#